data_AF-A0A2W4CFV0-F1
#
_entry.id   AF-A0A2W4CFV0-F1
#
_cell.length_a   1.000
_cell.length_b   1.000
_cell.length_c   1.000
_cell.angle_alpha   90.00
_cell.angle_beta   90.00
_cell.angle_gamma   90.00
#
_symmetry.space_group_name_H-M   'P 1'
#
loop_
_entity.id
_entity.type
_entity.pdbx_description
1 polymer ?
#
loop_
_entity_poly.entity_id
_entity_poly.type
_entity_poly.pdbx_seq_one_letter_code
_entity_poly.pdbx_strand_id
1 'polypeptide(L)'
;MREIGHFIGGKHVAGTSGRTSNVYNPATGEVQATVALASTGELRAAVESAKAAQPKWAATNPQRRARVFFKFVELLNTHMDELAELLSREHGKTIEDSKGDVVRGLEVCEFVCGIPHLQKGEFTEGAGPAIDMYSMRQALGIGAGITPFNFPAMIPMWMFAPAIACGNAFILKPSERDPSVPMRLAELMIEAGLPSGILNVVNGDKAAVDAILTDPDIGAVSFVGSTPIARYVYGTAAMNGKRAQCFGGAKNHMIIMPDADLDQAVNALMGAGYGSAGERCMAISVAVPVGEETANRLVAKLTPKIEALRIGPYTDDKADLGPLVTKEAQARVTGLIGRGVEEGAKLVVDGRNFKLQGYEDGYFVGGCLFDNVTADMDIYKTEIFGPVLSVVRAKNYEEALDLPMKHEYGNGVAIYTRDGDAARDFASRINIGMIGINVPIPVPLAYHSFGGWKASSFGDLNQHGSDSIKFWTKTKTVTARWPSGIKDGAEFVMPTMK
;
A
#
# COMPACT_ATOMS: atom_id res chain seq x y z
N MET A 1 -19.29 23.26 -4.23
CA MET A 1 -18.16 22.37 -4.53
C MET A 1 -17.16 22.50 -3.38
N ARG A 2 -16.67 21.40 -2.79
CA ARG A 2 -15.72 21.48 -1.67
C ARG A 2 -14.32 21.84 -2.18
N GLU A 3 -13.56 22.62 -1.42
CA GLU A 3 -12.16 22.91 -1.72
C GLU A 3 -11.25 22.22 -0.69
N ILE A 4 -10.31 21.42 -1.18
CA ILE A 4 -9.40 20.63 -0.36
C ILE A 4 -8.00 21.23 -0.50
N GLY A 5 -7.47 21.77 0.60
CA GLY A 5 -6.14 22.39 0.64
C GLY A 5 -5.04 21.39 1.01
N HIS A 6 -4.24 21.76 2.00
CA HIS A 6 -3.18 20.95 2.63
C HIS A 6 -3.38 20.92 4.13
N PHE A 7 -2.76 19.96 4.82
CA PHE A 7 -2.74 19.92 6.29
C PHE A 7 -1.30 20.18 6.76
N ILE A 8 -1.01 21.38 7.22
CA ILE A 8 0.36 21.80 7.57
C ILE A 8 0.37 22.41 8.97
N GLY A 9 1.22 21.89 9.86
CA GLY A 9 1.36 22.43 11.22
C GLY A 9 0.11 22.22 12.07
N GLY A 10 -0.66 21.16 11.82
CA GLY A 10 -1.89 20.84 12.55
C GLY A 10 -3.11 21.66 12.13
N LYS A 11 -3.11 22.25 10.93
CA LYS A 11 -4.22 23.06 10.41
C LYS A 11 -4.44 22.80 8.92
N HIS A 12 -5.69 22.96 8.50
CA HIS A 12 -6.01 23.16 7.08
C HIS A 12 -5.43 24.48 6.60
N VAL A 13 -4.74 24.43 5.46
CA VAL A 13 -4.22 25.61 4.77
C VAL A 13 -4.62 25.54 3.31
N ALA A 14 -5.00 26.67 2.72
CA ALA A 14 -5.33 26.75 1.31
C ALA A 14 -4.08 26.61 0.43
N GLY A 15 -4.29 26.19 -0.82
CA GLY A 15 -3.25 26.22 -1.84
C GLY A 15 -2.93 27.66 -2.26
N THR A 16 -1.67 27.93 -2.55
CA THR A 16 -1.10 29.22 -2.96
C THR A 16 -0.48 29.16 -4.36
N SER A 17 -0.38 27.96 -4.96
CA SER A 17 0.07 27.77 -6.34
C SER A 17 -0.92 28.28 -7.41
N GLY A 18 -2.19 28.49 -7.03
CA GLY A 18 -3.29 28.78 -7.95
C GLY A 18 -3.71 27.59 -8.83
N ARG A 19 -3.10 26.42 -8.65
CA ARG A 19 -3.39 25.19 -9.41
C ARG A 19 -4.24 24.24 -8.58
N THR A 20 -5.24 23.64 -9.22
CA THR A 20 -6.12 22.63 -8.61
C THR A 20 -6.33 21.44 -9.54
N SER A 21 -6.82 20.34 -8.97
CA SER A 21 -7.32 19.17 -9.71
C SER A 21 -8.75 18.85 -9.28
N ASN A 22 -9.57 18.36 -10.21
CA ASN A 22 -10.92 17.91 -9.91
C ASN A 22 -10.90 16.59 -9.14
N VAL A 23 -11.78 16.49 -8.15
CA VAL A 23 -12.13 15.27 -7.41
C VAL A 23 -13.56 14.91 -7.80
N TYR A 24 -13.71 13.73 -8.39
CA TYR A 24 -14.97 13.28 -8.96
C TYR A 24 -15.74 12.42 -7.96
N ASN A 25 -17.07 12.37 -8.10
CA ASN A 25 -17.83 11.23 -7.63
C ASN A 25 -17.87 10.22 -8.78
N PRO A 26 -17.14 9.10 -8.70
CA PRO A 26 -17.01 8.16 -9.83
C PRO A 26 -18.32 7.45 -10.16
N ALA A 27 -19.30 7.42 -9.23
CA ALA A 27 -20.60 6.84 -9.50
C ALA A 27 -21.43 7.71 -10.44
N THR A 28 -21.32 9.04 -10.35
CA THR A 28 -22.10 9.96 -11.20
C THR A 28 -21.29 10.59 -12.33
N GLY A 29 -19.95 10.56 -12.24
CA GLY A 29 -19.05 11.26 -13.16
C GLY A 29 -18.93 12.76 -12.92
N GLU A 30 -19.62 13.29 -11.90
CA GLU A 30 -19.64 14.72 -11.60
C GLU A 30 -18.46 15.16 -10.72
N VAL A 31 -18.01 16.40 -10.92
CA VAL A 31 -17.01 17.02 -10.03
C VAL A 31 -17.68 17.40 -8.72
N GLN A 32 -17.20 16.85 -7.60
CA GLN A 32 -17.74 17.14 -6.27
C GLN A 32 -16.84 18.06 -5.42
N ALA A 33 -15.54 18.07 -5.73
CA ALA A 33 -14.56 18.89 -5.04
C ALA A 33 -13.38 19.23 -5.96
N THR A 34 -12.55 20.18 -5.53
CA THR A 34 -11.24 20.45 -6.12
C THR A 34 -10.16 20.36 -5.06
N VAL A 35 -9.01 19.82 -5.39
CA VAL A 35 -7.85 19.71 -4.50
C VAL A 35 -6.70 20.60 -4.98
N ALA A 36 -6.06 21.31 -4.06
CA ALA A 36 -4.90 22.14 -4.32
C ALA A 36 -3.69 21.29 -4.77
N LEU A 37 -2.97 21.78 -5.78
CA LEU A 37 -1.73 21.17 -6.25
C LEU A 37 -0.53 21.96 -5.74
N ALA A 38 0.18 21.41 -4.75
CA ALA A 38 1.26 22.12 -4.08
C ALA A 38 2.37 22.57 -5.03
N SER A 39 2.81 23.81 -4.83
CA SER A 39 4.09 24.33 -5.31
C SER A 39 5.26 23.82 -4.45
N THR A 40 6.48 23.99 -4.95
CA THR A 40 7.70 23.70 -4.16
C THR A 40 7.76 24.53 -2.87
N GLY A 41 7.24 25.76 -2.87
CA GLY A 41 7.20 26.63 -1.68
C GLY A 41 6.28 26.08 -0.59
N GLU A 42 5.14 25.52 -0.96
CA GLU A 42 4.20 24.92 -0.02
C GLU A 42 4.73 23.62 0.58
N LEU A 43 5.40 22.80 -0.24
CA LEU A 43 6.12 21.65 0.30
C LEU A 43 7.20 22.11 1.28
N ARG A 44 7.99 23.14 0.94
CA ARG A 44 9.02 23.66 1.82
C ARG A 44 8.44 24.13 3.16
N ALA A 45 7.28 24.76 3.17
CA ALA A 45 6.59 25.14 4.40
C ALA A 45 6.23 23.92 5.27
N ALA A 46 5.80 22.81 4.66
CA ALA A 46 5.57 21.55 5.38
C ALA A 46 6.87 20.94 5.93
N VAL A 47 7.98 21.03 5.18
CA VAL A 47 9.31 20.58 5.65
C VAL A 47 9.79 21.41 6.83
N GLU A 48 9.67 22.74 6.80
CA GLU A 48 10.02 23.60 7.94
C GLU A 48 9.18 23.30 9.18
N SER A 49 7.87 23.08 9.00
CA SER A 49 6.96 22.66 10.08
C SER A 49 7.41 21.34 10.72
N ALA A 50 7.74 20.34 9.88
CA ALA A 50 8.27 19.06 10.33
C ALA A 50 9.63 19.19 11.05
N LYS A 51 10.54 20.01 10.51
CA LYS A 51 11.88 20.25 11.05
C LYS A 51 11.83 20.91 12.43
N ALA A 52 10.90 21.84 12.64
CA ALA A 52 10.71 22.50 13.93
C ALA A 52 10.13 21.55 15.00
N ALA A 53 9.20 20.66 14.62
CA ALA A 53 8.49 19.79 15.55
C ALA A 53 9.27 18.52 15.93
N GLN A 54 9.99 17.93 14.96
CA GLN A 54 10.59 16.60 15.09
C GLN A 54 11.56 16.43 16.27
N PRO A 55 12.45 17.39 16.60
CA PRO A 55 13.39 17.21 17.71
C PRO A 55 12.71 16.95 19.06
N LYS A 56 11.63 17.69 19.35
CA LYS A 56 10.84 17.51 20.58
C LYS A 56 10.07 16.19 20.59
N TRP A 57 9.60 15.76 19.42
CA TRP A 57 8.91 14.47 19.27
C TRP A 57 9.85 13.29 19.47
N ALA A 58 11.04 13.30 18.86
CA ALA A 58 12.04 12.26 19.08
C ALA A 58 12.51 12.16 20.55
N ALA A 59 12.57 13.29 21.25
CA ALA A 59 12.88 13.34 22.68
C ALA A 59 11.74 12.82 23.58
N THR A 60 10.51 12.67 23.06
CA THR A 60 9.41 12.05 23.78
C THR A 60 9.65 10.55 23.90
N ASN A 61 9.59 9.99 25.11
CA ASN A 61 9.87 8.57 25.32
C ASN A 61 8.92 7.65 24.52
N PRO A 62 9.35 6.42 24.14
CA PRO A 62 8.56 5.55 23.26
C PRO A 62 7.15 5.22 23.76
N GLN A 63 6.95 5.07 25.08
CA GLN A 63 5.63 4.77 25.64
C GLN A 63 4.65 5.93 25.43
N ARG A 64 5.11 7.18 25.57
CA ARG A 64 4.28 8.37 25.31
C ARG A 64 3.96 8.52 23.83
N ARG A 65 4.88 8.16 22.93
CA ARG A 65 4.59 8.14 21.49
C ARG A 65 3.56 7.06 21.13
N ALA A 66 3.67 5.87 21.72
CA ALA A 66 2.68 4.80 21.56
C ALA A 66 1.27 5.20 22.03
N ARG A 67 1.13 5.97 23.12
CA ARG A 67 -0.17 6.44 23.61
C ARG A 67 -0.95 7.31 22.63
N VAL A 68 -0.27 8.00 21.72
CA VAL A 68 -0.93 8.72 20.62
C VAL A 68 -1.61 7.72 19.69
N PHE A 69 -0.92 6.64 19.32
CA PHE A 69 -1.51 5.60 18.47
C PHE A 69 -2.63 4.81 19.15
N PHE A 70 -2.55 4.55 20.46
CA PHE A 70 -3.67 3.97 21.20
C PHE A 70 -4.95 4.82 21.07
N LYS A 71 -4.83 6.15 21.25
CA LYS A 71 -5.96 7.07 21.06
C LYS A 71 -6.39 7.17 19.61
N PHE A 72 -5.45 7.15 18.68
CA PHE A 72 -5.76 7.20 17.24
C PHE A 72 -6.57 5.97 16.81
N VAL A 73 -6.21 4.77 17.28
CA VAL A 73 -6.98 3.55 17.03
C VAL A 73 -8.42 3.66 17.55
N GLU A 74 -8.61 4.24 18.75
CA GLU A 74 -9.96 4.50 19.28
C GLU A 74 -10.74 5.45 18.37
N LEU A 75 -10.13 6.57 17.97
CA LEU A 75 -10.75 7.56 17.08
C LEU A 75 -11.10 6.99 15.70
N LEU A 76 -10.24 6.13 15.13
CA LEU A 76 -10.54 5.47 13.86
C LEU A 76 -11.78 4.56 13.97
N ASN A 77 -11.96 3.87 15.09
CA ASN A 77 -13.19 3.10 15.35
C ASN A 77 -14.40 4.01 15.52
N THR A 78 -14.26 5.12 16.27
CA THR A 78 -15.34 6.10 16.47
C THR A 78 -15.81 6.73 15.16
N HIS A 79 -14.88 7.03 14.25
CA HIS A 79 -15.14 7.71 12.98
C HIS A 79 -15.22 6.76 11.78
N MET A 80 -15.39 5.45 12.01
CA MET A 80 -15.33 4.44 10.95
C MET A 80 -16.31 4.71 9.80
N ASP A 81 -17.58 4.98 10.12
CA ASP A 81 -18.61 5.21 9.10
C ASP A 81 -18.37 6.52 8.32
N GLU A 82 -17.89 7.57 9.00
CA GLU A 82 -17.52 8.85 8.36
C GLU A 82 -16.36 8.65 7.38
N LEU A 83 -15.29 7.97 7.81
CA LEU A 83 -14.13 7.67 7.00
C LEU A 83 -14.51 6.81 5.79
N ALA A 84 -15.35 5.79 6.00
CA ALA A 84 -15.80 4.91 4.93
C ALA A 84 -16.67 5.64 3.89
N GLU A 85 -17.54 6.57 4.31
CA GLU A 85 -18.33 7.41 3.41
C GLU A 85 -17.43 8.29 2.55
N LEU A 86 -16.50 9.04 3.18
CA LEU A 86 -15.56 9.91 2.47
C LEU A 86 -14.76 9.14 1.42
N LEU A 87 -14.27 7.97 1.80
CA LEU A 87 -13.50 7.09 0.94
C LEU A 87 -14.34 6.61 -0.25
N SER A 88 -15.50 6.03 0.04
CA SER A 88 -16.37 5.43 -0.98
C SER A 88 -16.88 6.46 -1.97
N ARG A 89 -17.16 7.69 -1.50
CA ARG A 89 -17.66 8.77 -2.35
C ARG A 89 -16.61 9.31 -3.34
N GLU A 90 -15.33 9.27 -3.01
CA GLU A 90 -14.25 9.76 -3.91
C GLU A 90 -13.62 8.62 -4.73
N HIS A 91 -13.47 7.43 -4.14
CA HIS A 91 -12.90 6.26 -4.83
C HIS A 91 -13.95 5.48 -5.63
N GLY A 92 -15.16 5.29 -5.09
CA GLY A 92 -16.23 4.49 -5.69
C GLY A 92 -16.42 3.08 -5.12
N LYS A 93 -15.50 2.55 -4.31
CA LYS A 93 -15.67 1.22 -3.71
C LYS A 93 -16.84 1.19 -2.72
N THR A 94 -17.30 0.00 -2.35
CA THR A 94 -18.42 -0.17 -1.40
C THR A 94 -18.03 0.32 0.00
N ILE A 95 -19.02 0.63 0.84
CA ILE A 95 -18.78 1.03 2.23
C ILE A 95 -18.00 -0.05 3.00
N GLU A 96 -18.32 -1.33 2.79
CA GLU A 96 -17.64 -2.43 3.47
C GLU A 96 -16.19 -2.61 3.01
N ASP A 97 -15.89 -2.41 1.71
CA ASP A 97 -14.51 -2.37 1.24
C ASP A 97 -13.74 -1.17 1.84
N SER A 98 -14.40 -0.01 1.97
CA SER A 98 -13.82 1.18 2.61
C SER A 98 -13.57 1.00 4.09
N LYS A 99 -14.44 0.30 4.82
CA LYS A 99 -14.17 -0.11 6.21
C LYS A 99 -12.97 -1.04 6.29
N GLY A 100 -12.88 -2.02 5.38
CA GLY A 100 -11.72 -2.89 5.26
C GLY A 100 -10.41 -2.12 5.03
N ASP A 101 -10.43 -1.10 4.18
CA ASP A 101 -9.31 -0.17 3.93
C ASP A 101 -8.85 0.52 5.24
N VAL A 102 -9.79 1.11 5.98
CA VAL A 102 -9.50 1.78 7.26
C VAL A 102 -8.99 0.78 8.30
N VAL A 103 -9.64 -0.38 8.44
CA VAL A 103 -9.26 -1.43 9.41
C VAL A 103 -7.83 -1.93 9.15
N ARG A 104 -7.45 -2.17 7.89
CA ARG A 104 -6.09 -2.62 7.58
C ARG A 104 -5.01 -1.59 7.89
N GLY A 105 -5.32 -0.30 7.81
CA GLY A 105 -4.42 0.74 8.30
C GLY A 105 -4.40 0.86 9.82
N LEU A 106 -5.56 0.68 10.45
CA LEU A 106 -5.72 0.64 11.91
C LEU A 106 -4.86 -0.47 12.53
N GLU A 107 -4.82 -1.66 11.94
CA GLU A 107 -3.98 -2.79 12.38
C GLU A 107 -2.48 -2.43 12.43
N VAL A 108 -2.00 -1.56 11.52
CA VAL A 108 -0.61 -1.06 11.57
C VAL A 108 -0.42 -0.06 12.72
N CYS A 109 -1.44 0.76 12.99
CA CYS A 109 -1.44 1.65 14.15
C CYS A 109 -1.40 0.85 15.47
N GLU A 110 -2.11 -0.27 15.54
CA GLU A 110 -2.04 -1.21 16.67
C GLU A 110 -0.65 -1.83 16.81
N PHE A 111 -0.05 -2.28 15.71
CA PHE A 111 1.30 -2.85 15.73
C PHE A 111 2.33 -1.87 16.32
N VAL A 112 2.28 -0.58 15.93
CA VAL A 112 3.24 0.42 16.40
C VAL A 112 2.98 0.91 17.82
N CYS A 113 1.85 0.58 18.44
CA CYS A 113 1.70 0.72 19.90
C CYS A 113 2.77 -0.08 20.66
N GLY A 114 3.32 -1.14 20.04
CA GLY A 114 4.46 -1.91 20.54
C GLY A 114 5.84 -1.25 20.35
N ILE A 115 5.93 0.01 19.90
CA ILE A 115 7.21 0.67 19.59
C ILE A 115 8.28 0.64 20.70
N PRO A 116 7.96 0.66 22.03
CA PRO A 116 9.00 0.51 23.05
C PRO A 116 9.77 -0.81 22.95
N HIS A 117 9.11 -1.88 22.49
CA HIS A 117 9.75 -3.17 22.24
C HIS A 117 10.42 -3.18 20.86
N LEU A 118 9.71 -2.73 19.82
CA LEU A 118 10.16 -2.81 18.43
C LEU A 118 11.44 -1.98 18.15
N GLN A 119 11.68 -0.90 18.92
CA GLN A 119 12.82 0.00 18.73
C GLN A 119 14.05 -0.38 19.58
N LYS A 120 14.04 -1.52 20.29
CA LYS A 120 15.20 -1.98 21.05
C LYS A 120 16.46 -2.07 20.16
N GLY A 121 17.58 -1.66 20.72
CA GLY A 121 18.91 -1.99 20.21
C GLY A 121 19.43 -3.29 20.83
N GLU A 122 20.70 -3.57 20.61
CA GLU A 122 21.41 -4.76 21.09
C GLU A 122 22.52 -4.33 22.06
N PHE A 123 22.90 -5.21 23.00
CA PHE A 123 23.95 -4.95 23.98
C PHE A 123 24.84 -6.18 24.13
N THR A 124 26.15 -5.97 24.22
CA THR A 124 27.19 -6.98 24.46
C THR A 124 28.12 -6.49 25.55
N GLU A 125 28.08 -7.17 26.70
CA GLU A 125 29.03 -6.97 27.80
C GLU A 125 30.37 -7.62 27.44
N GLY A 126 31.48 -6.92 27.67
CA GLY A 126 32.81 -7.51 27.52
C GLY A 126 33.14 -7.96 26.08
N ALA A 127 32.72 -7.19 25.07
CA ALA A 127 33.12 -7.39 23.68
C ALA A 127 34.66 -7.36 23.50
N GLY A 128 35.34 -6.69 24.43
CA GLY A 128 36.75 -6.87 24.75
C GLY A 128 36.98 -6.69 26.26
N PRO A 129 38.23 -6.80 26.76
CA PRO A 129 38.53 -6.63 28.18
C PRO A 129 38.07 -5.26 28.71
N ALA A 130 37.01 -5.24 29.53
CA ALA A 130 36.36 -4.03 30.04
C ALA A 130 35.86 -3.07 28.93
N ILE A 131 35.38 -3.63 27.82
CA ILE A 131 34.79 -2.88 26.71
C ILE A 131 33.38 -3.41 26.45
N ASP A 132 32.39 -2.55 26.60
CA ASP A 132 31.01 -2.85 26.21
C ASP A 132 30.74 -2.36 24.79
N MET A 133 29.85 -3.06 24.08
CA MET A 133 29.38 -2.65 22.76
C MET A 133 27.86 -2.70 22.72
N TYR A 134 27.23 -1.62 22.28
CA TYR A 134 25.77 -1.57 22.20
C TYR A 134 25.26 -0.71 21.06
N SER A 135 24.06 -1.01 20.57
CA SER A 135 23.40 -0.28 19.50
C SER A 135 22.16 0.46 19.98
N MET A 136 21.79 1.51 19.26
CA MET A 136 20.53 2.22 19.43
C MET A 136 19.95 2.57 18.06
N ARG A 137 18.63 2.49 17.95
CA ARG A 137 17.88 2.87 16.74
C ARG A 137 17.30 4.27 16.91
N GLN A 138 17.89 5.25 16.24
CA GLN A 138 17.45 6.64 16.31
C GLN A 138 16.61 7.01 15.08
N ALA A 139 15.72 7.99 15.23
CA ALA A 139 14.91 8.52 14.13
C ALA A 139 15.81 9.04 12.99
N LEU A 140 15.34 8.90 11.76
CA LEU A 140 16.00 9.46 10.58
C LEU A 140 15.95 10.99 10.58
N GLY A 141 14.81 11.56 10.98
CA GLY A 141 14.50 12.99 10.90
C GLY A 141 13.12 13.16 10.28
N ILE A 142 13.08 13.61 9.02
CA ILE A 142 11.83 13.78 8.25
C ILE A 142 11.75 12.68 7.19
N GLY A 143 10.62 11.97 7.17
CA GLY A 143 10.26 11.03 6.12
C GLY A 143 9.16 11.58 5.21
N ALA A 144 9.06 11.04 4.01
CA ALA A 144 7.93 11.32 3.11
C ALA A 144 7.28 10.03 2.58
N GLY A 145 5.97 10.07 2.41
CA GLY A 145 5.16 9.00 1.84
C GLY A 145 4.40 9.48 0.61
N ILE A 146 4.43 8.70 -0.47
CA ILE A 146 3.66 8.96 -1.69
C ILE A 146 2.75 7.76 -1.93
N THR A 147 1.44 7.98 -1.91
CA THR A 147 0.45 6.88 -1.89
C THR A 147 -0.48 6.92 -3.10
N PRO A 148 -0.98 5.75 -3.55
CA PRO A 148 -1.88 5.65 -4.70
C PRO A 148 -3.33 5.95 -4.28
N PHE A 149 -4.23 5.96 -5.26
CA PHE A 149 -5.66 6.19 -5.03
C PHE A 149 -6.32 5.02 -4.33
N ASN A 150 -5.96 3.79 -4.71
CA ASN A 150 -6.82 2.65 -4.44
C ASN A 150 -6.95 2.27 -2.96
N PHE A 151 -6.07 2.76 -2.09
CA PHE A 151 -6.22 2.62 -0.64
C PHE A 151 -5.76 3.90 0.09
N PRO A 152 -6.61 4.94 0.15
CA PRO A 152 -6.22 6.25 0.68
C PRO A 152 -6.31 6.30 2.22
N ALA A 153 -6.67 5.20 2.89
CA ALA A 153 -6.54 5.05 4.34
C ALA A 153 -5.38 4.11 4.72
N MET A 154 -5.44 2.86 4.24
CA MET A 154 -4.51 1.78 4.57
C MET A 154 -3.06 2.15 4.28
N ILE A 155 -2.77 2.58 3.05
CA ILE A 155 -1.39 2.79 2.59
C ILE A 155 -0.75 4.01 3.26
N PRO A 156 -1.43 5.16 3.44
CA PRO A 156 -0.91 6.21 4.30
C PRO A 156 -0.53 5.71 5.69
N MET A 157 -1.41 4.95 6.35
CA MET A 157 -1.17 4.40 7.69
C MET A 157 -0.01 3.39 7.71
N TRP A 158 0.19 2.59 6.65
CA TRP A 158 1.35 1.71 6.51
C TRP A 158 2.68 2.47 6.62
N MET A 159 2.72 3.71 6.13
CA MET A 159 3.93 4.51 6.10
C MET A 159 4.06 5.40 7.35
N PHE A 160 3.06 6.24 7.63
CA PHE A 160 3.22 7.26 8.66
C PHE A 160 3.21 6.67 10.07
N ALA A 161 2.49 5.56 10.31
CA ALA A 161 2.40 4.98 11.65
C ALA A 161 3.77 4.53 12.17
N PRO A 162 4.53 3.66 11.47
CA PRO A 162 5.87 3.29 11.92
C PRO A 162 6.85 4.46 11.87
N ALA A 163 6.75 5.35 10.87
CA ALA A 163 7.63 6.52 10.78
C ALA A 163 7.52 7.41 12.02
N ILE A 164 6.30 7.80 12.38
CA ILE A 164 6.01 8.69 13.50
C ILE A 164 6.29 7.97 14.83
N ALA A 165 5.93 6.69 14.96
CA ALA A 165 6.22 5.91 16.17
C ALA A 165 7.73 5.84 16.46
N CYS A 166 8.56 5.67 15.42
CA CYS A 166 10.02 5.70 15.52
C CYS A 166 10.62 7.08 15.91
N GLY A 167 9.80 8.13 15.94
CA GLY A 167 10.20 9.49 16.33
C GLY A 167 10.49 10.43 15.15
N ASN A 168 10.10 10.08 13.93
CA ASN A 168 10.23 10.96 12.77
C ASN A 168 9.04 11.93 12.67
N ALA A 169 9.24 13.03 11.95
CA ALA A 169 8.13 13.76 11.35
C ALA A 169 7.88 13.21 9.93
N PHE A 170 6.67 13.38 9.41
CA PHE A 170 6.21 12.74 8.19
C PHE A 170 5.43 13.69 7.30
N ILE A 171 5.76 13.69 6.01
CA ILE A 171 5.05 14.42 4.96
C ILE A 171 4.37 13.40 4.05
N LEU A 172 3.05 13.40 4.05
CA LEU A 172 2.24 12.56 3.17
C LEU A 172 1.84 13.34 1.92
N LYS A 173 2.19 12.82 0.75
CA LYS A 173 1.59 13.21 -0.54
C LYS A 173 0.63 12.07 -0.95
N PRO A 174 -0.68 12.21 -0.72
CA PRO A 174 -1.64 11.20 -1.13
C PRO A 174 -1.99 11.35 -2.61
N SER A 175 -2.76 10.40 -3.15
CA SER A 175 -3.41 10.54 -4.44
C SER A 175 -4.32 11.77 -4.48
N GLU A 176 -4.25 12.55 -5.56
CA GLU A 176 -5.12 13.69 -5.80
C GLU A 176 -6.54 13.29 -6.24
N ARG A 177 -6.81 12.00 -6.42
CA ARG A 177 -8.13 11.48 -6.85
C ARG A 177 -9.14 11.39 -5.71
N ASP A 178 -8.67 11.10 -4.51
CA ASP A 178 -9.44 10.78 -3.31
C ASP A 178 -8.76 11.28 -2.02
N PRO A 179 -8.47 12.59 -1.92
CA PRO A 179 -7.63 13.14 -0.87
C PRO A 179 -8.35 13.38 0.47
N SER A 180 -9.68 13.24 0.56
CA SER A 180 -10.42 13.59 1.78
C SER A 180 -10.01 12.76 2.99
N VAL A 181 -9.81 11.45 2.84
CA VAL A 181 -9.45 10.56 3.94
C VAL A 181 -8.06 10.88 4.50
N PRO A 182 -6.98 11.01 3.70
CA PRO A 182 -5.67 11.43 4.19
C PRO A 182 -5.71 12.72 5.02
N MET A 183 -6.51 13.70 4.61
CA MET A 183 -6.71 14.96 5.34
C MET A 183 -7.38 14.71 6.69
N ARG A 184 -8.44 13.90 6.72
CA ARG A 184 -9.17 13.55 7.94
C ARG A 184 -8.32 12.73 8.92
N LEU A 185 -7.50 11.80 8.42
CA LEU A 185 -6.56 11.05 9.26
C LEU A 185 -5.56 11.98 9.97
N ALA A 186 -5.08 13.02 9.29
CA ALA A 186 -4.16 13.99 9.90
C ALA A 186 -4.82 14.84 10.99
N GLU A 187 -6.10 15.21 10.83
CA GLU A 187 -6.89 15.84 11.89
C GLU A 187 -7.04 14.93 13.10
N LEU A 188 -7.42 13.66 12.88
CA LEU A 188 -7.60 12.68 13.94
C LEU A 188 -6.28 12.40 14.68
N MET A 189 -5.13 12.47 14.02
CA MET A 189 -3.83 12.40 14.70
C MET A 189 -3.59 13.59 15.65
N ILE A 190 -4.01 14.81 15.28
CA ILE A 190 -3.95 15.96 16.19
C ILE A 190 -4.89 15.75 17.38
N GLU A 191 -6.11 15.27 17.14
CA GLU A 191 -7.07 14.94 18.20
C GLU A 191 -6.55 13.84 19.15
N ALA A 192 -5.83 12.86 18.61
CA ALA A 192 -5.12 11.82 19.38
C ALA A 192 -3.96 12.37 20.25
N GLY A 193 -3.58 13.64 20.06
CA GLY A 193 -2.53 14.32 20.82
C GLY A 193 -1.17 14.34 20.13
N LEU A 194 -1.11 14.08 18.82
CA LEU A 194 0.12 14.27 18.04
C LEU A 194 0.49 15.76 18.00
N PRO A 195 1.75 16.15 18.23
CA PRO A 195 2.16 17.54 18.07
C PRO A 195 2.00 18.04 16.63
N SER A 196 1.57 19.29 16.48
CA SER A 196 1.55 20.00 15.20
C SER A 196 2.88 19.87 14.46
N GLY A 197 2.80 19.55 13.16
CA GLY A 197 3.96 19.44 12.27
C GLY A 197 4.58 18.05 12.19
N ILE A 198 4.21 17.11 13.08
CA ILE A 198 4.72 15.73 13.00
C ILE A 198 4.08 14.94 11.88
N LEU A 199 2.80 15.18 11.57
CA LEU A 199 2.16 14.71 10.35
C LEU A 199 1.67 15.91 9.56
N ASN A 200 2.16 16.06 8.33
CA ASN A 200 1.67 17.03 7.36
C ASN A 200 1.18 16.30 6.11
N VAL A 201 0.10 16.79 5.50
CA VAL A 201 -0.46 16.29 4.24
C VAL A 201 -0.31 17.38 3.18
N VAL A 202 0.45 17.10 2.13
CA VAL A 202 0.71 18.02 1.03
C VAL A 202 0.14 17.40 -0.24
N ASN A 203 -1.06 17.82 -0.62
CA ASN A 203 -1.70 17.40 -1.87
C ASN A 203 -0.96 17.98 -3.07
N GLY A 204 -0.97 17.28 -4.20
CA GLY A 204 -0.17 17.66 -5.35
C GLY A 204 -0.19 16.64 -6.46
N ASP A 205 0.64 16.87 -7.45
CA ASP A 205 0.89 15.97 -8.57
C ASP A 205 2.39 15.62 -8.62
N LYS A 206 2.91 15.37 -9.82
CA LYS A 206 4.35 15.15 -10.06
C LYS A 206 5.24 16.27 -9.49
N ALA A 207 4.81 17.54 -9.53
CA ALA A 207 5.65 18.63 -9.04
C ALA A 207 5.90 18.53 -7.52
N ALA A 208 4.89 18.12 -6.75
CA ALA A 208 5.03 17.88 -5.31
C ALA A 208 5.89 16.64 -5.03
N VAL A 209 5.75 15.59 -5.84
CA VAL A 209 6.62 14.39 -5.78
C VAL A 209 8.08 14.77 -6.03
N ASP A 210 8.38 15.49 -7.11
CA ASP A 210 9.75 15.89 -7.44
C ASP A 210 10.35 16.79 -6.36
N ALA A 211 9.56 17.73 -5.84
CA ALA A 211 9.99 18.58 -4.74
C ALA A 211 10.34 17.75 -3.48
N ILE A 212 9.59 16.68 -3.16
CA ILE A 212 9.94 15.75 -2.07
C ILE A 212 11.27 15.04 -2.35
N LEU A 213 11.47 14.58 -3.58
CA LEU A 213 12.66 13.80 -3.96
C LEU A 213 13.94 14.63 -3.93
N THR A 214 13.84 15.93 -4.20
CA THR A 214 14.99 16.84 -4.25
C THR A 214 15.23 17.64 -2.97
N ASP A 215 14.29 17.68 -2.02
CA ASP A 215 14.49 18.43 -0.77
C ASP A 215 15.61 17.80 0.10
N PRO A 216 16.61 18.56 0.56
CA PRO A 216 17.76 18.00 1.29
C PRO A 216 17.44 17.60 2.74
N ASP A 217 16.33 18.05 3.33
CA ASP A 217 15.98 17.73 4.73
C ASP A 217 15.13 16.46 4.86
N ILE A 218 14.66 15.89 3.74
CA ILE A 218 13.93 14.61 3.72
C ILE A 218 14.92 13.45 3.65
N GLY A 219 14.97 12.63 4.69
CA GLY A 219 15.95 11.54 4.83
C GLY A 219 15.53 10.20 4.21
N ALA A 220 14.23 9.98 4.03
CA ALA A 220 13.71 8.75 3.44
C ALA A 220 12.37 8.95 2.72
N VAL A 221 12.14 8.17 1.67
CA VAL A 221 10.91 8.20 0.86
C VAL A 221 10.31 6.80 0.77
N SER A 222 9.03 6.69 1.08
CA SER A 222 8.24 5.48 0.85
C SER A 222 7.21 5.74 -0.25
N PHE A 223 7.15 4.86 -1.24
CA PHE A 223 6.22 4.98 -2.37
C PHE A 223 5.43 3.69 -2.55
N VAL A 224 4.14 3.80 -2.84
CA VAL A 224 3.33 2.71 -3.36
C VAL A 224 2.53 3.23 -4.56
N GLY A 225 2.50 2.46 -5.65
CA GLY A 225 1.79 2.84 -6.87
C GLY A 225 2.21 1.96 -8.05
N SER A 226 2.13 2.49 -9.27
CA SER A 226 2.49 1.72 -10.46
C SER A 226 4.01 1.52 -10.58
N THR A 227 4.43 0.40 -11.17
CA THR A 227 5.86 0.07 -11.35
C THR A 227 6.67 1.14 -12.10
N PRO A 228 6.17 1.78 -13.18
CA PRO A 228 6.92 2.85 -13.83
C PRO A 228 7.26 4.02 -12.88
N ILE A 229 6.30 4.41 -12.03
CA ILE A 229 6.50 5.50 -11.07
C ILE A 229 7.33 5.02 -9.88
N ALA A 230 7.15 3.79 -9.40
CA ALA A 230 8.00 3.20 -8.37
C ALA A 230 9.48 3.20 -8.78
N ARG A 231 9.77 2.82 -10.03
CA ARG A 231 11.13 2.86 -10.60
C ARG A 231 11.69 4.29 -10.65
N TYR A 232 10.86 5.25 -11.10
CA TYR A 232 11.24 6.66 -11.12
C TYR A 232 11.55 7.21 -9.73
N VAL A 233 10.67 6.99 -8.76
CA VAL A 233 10.82 7.47 -7.39
C VAL A 233 12.02 6.83 -6.72
N TYR A 234 12.20 5.51 -6.85
CA TYR A 234 13.34 4.79 -6.28
C TYR A 234 14.67 5.33 -6.82
N GLY A 235 14.82 5.41 -8.15
CA GLY A 235 16.03 5.90 -8.79
C GLY A 235 16.34 7.36 -8.42
N THR A 236 15.32 8.23 -8.47
CA THR A 236 15.51 9.67 -8.19
C THR A 236 15.83 9.91 -6.71
N ALA A 237 15.18 9.20 -5.78
CA ALA A 237 15.48 9.31 -4.36
C ALA A 237 16.92 8.86 -4.06
N ALA A 238 17.36 7.73 -4.62
CA ALA A 238 18.73 7.24 -4.48
C ALA A 238 19.77 8.21 -5.06
N MET A 239 19.49 8.80 -6.24
CA MET A 239 20.35 9.83 -6.85
C MET A 239 20.50 11.08 -5.96
N ASN A 240 19.53 11.35 -5.09
CA ASN A 240 19.57 12.45 -4.11
C ASN A 240 20.04 11.99 -2.71
N GLY A 241 20.64 10.80 -2.60
CA GLY A 241 21.23 10.27 -1.36
C GLY A 241 20.20 9.84 -0.29
N LYS A 242 18.93 9.70 -0.66
CA LYS A 242 17.85 9.31 0.28
C LYS A 242 17.72 7.80 0.34
N ARG A 243 17.30 7.28 1.51
CA ARG A 243 16.81 5.90 1.60
C ARG A 243 15.43 5.81 0.93
N ALA A 244 15.17 4.78 0.14
CA ALA A 244 13.90 4.61 -0.55
C ALA A 244 13.39 3.17 -0.49
N GLN A 245 12.07 3.02 -0.32
CA GLN A 245 11.35 1.75 -0.52
C GLN A 245 10.14 2.04 -1.43
N CYS A 246 10.04 1.34 -2.55
CA CYS A 246 9.01 1.61 -3.56
C CYS A 246 8.33 0.32 -3.97
N PHE A 247 7.00 0.30 -3.93
CA PHE A 247 6.18 -0.87 -4.25
C PHE A 247 5.36 -0.57 -5.50
N GLY A 248 5.43 -1.49 -6.47
CA GLY A 248 4.93 -1.35 -7.83
C GLY A 248 3.60 -2.08 -8.08
N GLY A 249 3.35 -2.30 -9.37
CA GLY A 249 2.18 -3.00 -9.88
C GLY A 249 2.27 -4.52 -9.77
N ALA A 250 1.21 -5.18 -10.23
CA ALA A 250 1.03 -6.61 -10.08
C ALA A 250 0.30 -7.27 -11.26
N LYS A 251 0.46 -8.59 -11.34
CA LYS A 251 -0.40 -9.48 -12.13
C LYS A 251 -0.45 -10.81 -11.39
N ASN A 252 -1.34 -10.91 -10.40
CA ASN A 252 -1.32 -12.06 -9.51
C ASN A 252 -2.06 -13.24 -10.12
N HIS A 253 -1.43 -14.41 -10.03
CA HIS A 253 -1.96 -15.68 -10.51
C HIS A 253 -2.52 -16.51 -9.36
N MET A 254 -3.62 -17.21 -9.62
CA MET A 254 -4.11 -18.29 -8.78
C MET A 254 -4.02 -19.59 -9.55
N ILE A 255 -3.21 -20.53 -9.09
CA ILE A 255 -3.11 -21.88 -9.63
C ILE A 255 -4.22 -22.72 -8.99
N ILE A 256 -4.99 -23.44 -9.81
CA ILE A 256 -6.05 -24.33 -9.32
C ILE A 256 -5.70 -25.75 -9.75
N MET A 257 -5.25 -26.55 -8.79
CA MET A 257 -4.89 -27.95 -9.00
C MET A 257 -6.15 -28.83 -9.16
N PRO A 258 -6.06 -30.00 -9.83
CA PRO A 258 -7.22 -30.86 -10.08
C PRO A 258 -7.91 -31.38 -8.80
N ASP A 259 -7.17 -31.46 -7.70
CA ASP A 259 -7.64 -31.93 -6.38
C ASP A 259 -8.19 -30.80 -5.49
N ALA A 260 -8.16 -29.54 -5.97
CA ALA A 260 -8.65 -28.38 -5.24
C ALA A 260 -10.14 -28.50 -4.89
N ASP A 261 -10.54 -27.83 -3.81
CA ASP A 261 -11.95 -27.51 -3.61
C ASP A 261 -12.36 -26.42 -4.61
N LEU A 262 -12.97 -26.85 -5.72
CA LEU A 262 -13.30 -25.95 -6.81
C LEU A 262 -14.37 -24.92 -6.42
N ASP A 263 -15.31 -25.26 -5.53
CA ASP A 263 -16.34 -24.31 -5.09
C ASP A 263 -15.74 -23.20 -4.22
N GLN A 264 -14.79 -23.56 -3.35
CA GLN A 264 -14.01 -22.58 -2.59
C GLN A 264 -13.15 -21.70 -3.52
N ALA A 265 -12.45 -22.29 -4.48
CA ALA A 265 -11.63 -21.54 -5.44
C ALA A 265 -12.47 -20.56 -6.27
N VAL A 266 -13.65 -20.97 -6.74
CA VAL A 266 -14.59 -20.09 -7.45
C VAL A 266 -15.03 -18.92 -6.59
N ASN A 267 -15.49 -19.17 -5.36
CA ASN A 267 -15.91 -18.10 -4.45
C ASN A 267 -14.76 -17.15 -4.11
N ALA A 268 -13.56 -17.69 -3.95
CA ALA A 268 -12.34 -16.92 -3.70
C ALA A 268 -11.97 -16.02 -4.90
N LEU A 269 -12.07 -16.53 -6.13
CA LEU A 269 -11.87 -15.75 -7.36
C LEU A 269 -12.90 -14.64 -7.53
N MET A 270 -14.15 -14.84 -7.10
CA MET A 270 -15.16 -13.77 -7.13
C MET A 270 -14.72 -12.57 -6.29
N GLY A 271 -14.34 -12.80 -5.03
CA GLY A 271 -13.87 -11.71 -4.16
C GLY A 271 -12.53 -11.13 -4.60
N ALA A 272 -11.58 -11.97 -5.01
CA ALA A 272 -10.22 -11.53 -5.33
C ALA A 272 -10.06 -10.93 -6.73
N GLY A 273 -10.92 -11.28 -7.69
CA GLY A 273 -10.89 -10.73 -9.05
C GLY A 273 -11.75 -9.49 -9.24
N TYR A 274 -12.87 -9.38 -8.51
CA TYR A 274 -13.87 -8.34 -8.73
C TYR A 274 -14.09 -7.40 -7.53
N GLY A 275 -13.62 -7.77 -6.33
CA GLY A 275 -13.68 -6.89 -5.16
C GLY A 275 -12.97 -5.55 -5.41
N SER A 276 -13.57 -4.44 -4.98
CA SER A 276 -13.16 -3.07 -5.35
C SER A 276 -12.96 -2.88 -6.86
N ALA A 277 -13.83 -3.48 -7.68
CA ALA A 277 -13.74 -3.45 -9.14
C ALA A 277 -12.37 -3.91 -9.70
N GLY A 278 -11.63 -4.77 -8.97
CA GLY A 278 -10.30 -5.23 -9.38
C GLY A 278 -9.19 -4.17 -9.27
N GLU A 279 -9.46 -3.00 -8.68
CA GLU A 279 -8.48 -1.91 -8.44
C GLU A 279 -7.59 -2.22 -7.21
N ARG A 280 -6.99 -3.41 -7.18
CA ARG A 280 -6.09 -3.85 -6.10
C ARG A 280 -4.81 -4.42 -6.69
N CYS A 281 -3.66 -3.99 -6.16
CA CYS A 281 -2.37 -4.63 -6.49
C CYS A 281 -2.30 -6.10 -6.01
N MET A 282 -3.22 -6.52 -5.14
CA MET A 282 -3.37 -7.91 -4.69
C MET A 282 -4.59 -8.61 -5.31
N ALA A 283 -5.26 -8.01 -6.31
CA ALA A 283 -6.32 -8.69 -7.04
C ALA A 283 -5.75 -9.90 -7.81
N ILE A 284 -6.48 -11.01 -7.82
CA ILE A 284 -6.18 -12.12 -8.71
C ILE A 284 -6.74 -11.76 -10.08
N SER A 285 -5.83 -11.57 -11.04
CA SER A 285 -6.19 -11.20 -12.42
C SER A 285 -5.98 -12.32 -13.42
N VAL A 286 -5.30 -13.40 -13.00
CA VAL A 286 -5.07 -14.60 -13.80
C VAL A 286 -5.43 -15.84 -13.00
N ALA A 287 -6.41 -16.62 -13.46
CA ALA A 287 -6.67 -17.97 -12.97
C ALA A 287 -5.95 -18.99 -13.88
N VAL A 288 -5.21 -19.91 -13.27
CA VAL A 288 -4.42 -20.93 -13.95
C VAL A 288 -4.90 -22.33 -13.54
N PRO A 289 -6.06 -22.79 -14.06
CA PRO A 289 -6.50 -24.16 -13.84
C PRO A 289 -5.55 -25.15 -14.51
N VAL A 290 -5.23 -26.23 -13.80
CA VAL A 290 -4.39 -27.32 -14.31
C VAL A 290 -5.26 -28.45 -14.84
N GLY A 291 -5.15 -28.73 -16.13
CA GLY A 291 -5.94 -29.74 -16.84
C GLY A 291 -7.28 -29.23 -17.37
N GLU A 292 -7.73 -29.83 -18.49
CA GLU A 292 -8.94 -29.40 -19.21
C GLU A 292 -10.23 -29.53 -18.39
N GLU A 293 -10.36 -30.60 -17.60
CA GLU A 293 -11.55 -30.80 -16.77
C GLU A 293 -11.67 -29.69 -15.71
N THR A 294 -10.58 -29.40 -15.01
CA THR A 294 -10.51 -28.34 -14.00
C THR A 294 -10.87 -26.98 -14.62
N ALA A 295 -10.30 -26.67 -15.79
CA ALA A 295 -10.55 -25.41 -16.48
C ALA A 295 -12.02 -25.27 -16.92
N ASN A 296 -12.58 -26.29 -17.56
CA ASN A 296 -13.96 -26.27 -18.03
C ASN A 296 -14.95 -26.12 -16.86
N ARG A 297 -14.74 -26.86 -15.76
CA ARG A 297 -15.59 -26.76 -14.57
C ARG A 297 -15.45 -25.40 -13.88
N LEU A 298 -14.24 -24.84 -13.84
CA LEU A 298 -13.98 -23.53 -13.26
C LEU A 298 -14.75 -22.43 -14.02
N VAL A 299 -14.57 -22.35 -15.34
CA VAL A 299 -15.23 -21.36 -16.20
C VAL A 299 -16.76 -21.50 -16.11
N ALA A 300 -17.28 -22.73 -16.15
CA ALA A 300 -18.72 -22.98 -16.04
C ALA A 300 -19.31 -22.51 -14.70
N LYS A 301 -18.56 -22.60 -13.59
CA LYS A 301 -19.00 -22.13 -12.27
C LYS A 301 -18.83 -20.62 -12.07
N LEU A 302 -17.80 -20.01 -12.67
CA LEU A 302 -17.54 -18.57 -12.59
C LEU A 302 -18.57 -17.76 -13.38
N THR A 303 -18.87 -18.17 -14.61
CA THR A 303 -19.74 -17.45 -15.56
C THR A 303 -21.04 -16.93 -14.92
N PRO A 304 -21.92 -17.78 -14.33
CA PRO A 304 -23.18 -17.30 -13.77
C PRO A 304 -23.01 -16.42 -12.53
N LYS A 305 -21.92 -16.56 -11.77
CA LYS A 305 -21.64 -15.72 -10.60
C LYS A 305 -21.19 -14.33 -11.01
N ILE A 306 -20.44 -14.21 -12.10
CA ILE A 306 -19.97 -12.93 -12.64
C ILE A 306 -21.11 -12.17 -13.29
N GLU A 307 -21.97 -12.85 -14.06
CA GLU A 307 -23.19 -12.26 -14.64
C GLU A 307 -24.15 -11.74 -13.57
N ALA A 308 -24.17 -12.38 -12.39
CA ALA A 308 -25.03 -12.01 -11.27
C ALA A 308 -24.42 -10.95 -10.33
N LEU A 309 -23.21 -10.43 -10.60
CA LEU A 309 -22.58 -9.40 -9.76
C LEU A 309 -23.49 -8.16 -9.68
N ARG A 310 -23.78 -7.72 -8.46
CA ARG A 310 -24.55 -6.50 -8.26
C ARG A 310 -23.62 -5.29 -8.33
N ILE A 311 -23.75 -4.54 -9.41
CA ILE A 311 -22.94 -3.36 -9.68
C ILE A 311 -23.74 -2.11 -9.32
N GLY A 312 -23.19 -1.24 -8.48
CA GLY A 312 -23.92 -0.08 -7.96
C GLY A 312 -23.04 0.98 -7.30
N PRO A 313 -23.60 2.16 -7.02
CA PRO A 313 -22.93 3.19 -6.24
C PRO A 313 -22.71 2.74 -4.79
N TYR A 314 -21.82 3.41 -4.07
CA TYR A 314 -21.60 3.14 -2.65
C TYR A 314 -22.85 3.34 -1.75
N THR A 315 -23.86 4.05 -2.25
CA THR A 315 -25.16 4.25 -1.58
C THR A 315 -26.10 3.04 -1.71
N ASP A 316 -25.79 2.06 -2.56
CA ASP A 316 -26.46 0.76 -2.58
C ASP A 316 -25.67 -0.22 -1.70
N ASP A 317 -26.17 -0.48 -0.49
CA ASP A 317 -25.55 -1.34 0.52
C ASP A 317 -25.45 -2.82 0.12
N LYS A 318 -26.10 -3.20 -0.98
CA LYS A 318 -26.07 -4.55 -1.54
C LYS A 318 -25.15 -4.68 -2.75
N ALA A 319 -24.49 -3.60 -3.19
CA ALA A 319 -23.56 -3.67 -4.30
C ALA A 319 -22.32 -4.51 -3.93
N ASP A 320 -21.94 -5.41 -4.84
CA ASP A 320 -20.69 -6.17 -4.78
C ASP A 320 -19.53 -5.39 -5.40
N LEU A 321 -19.83 -4.49 -6.36
CA LEU A 321 -18.86 -3.83 -7.22
C LEU A 321 -19.26 -2.38 -7.50
N GLY A 322 -18.33 -1.46 -7.27
CA GLY A 322 -18.47 -0.02 -7.57
C GLY A 322 -17.91 0.39 -8.94
N PRO A 323 -17.99 1.68 -9.32
CA PRO A 323 -17.32 2.20 -10.51
C PRO A 323 -15.80 2.19 -10.34
N LEU A 324 -15.08 2.31 -11.46
CA LEU A 324 -13.64 2.60 -11.46
C LEU A 324 -13.37 4.05 -11.04
N VAL A 325 -12.17 4.36 -10.57
CA VAL A 325 -11.87 5.68 -9.97
C VAL A 325 -12.03 6.86 -10.93
N THR A 326 -11.82 6.67 -12.23
CA THR A 326 -11.82 7.75 -13.23
C THR A 326 -12.32 7.30 -14.60
N LYS A 327 -12.75 8.26 -15.41
CA LYS A 327 -13.07 8.04 -16.84
C LYS A 327 -11.87 7.54 -17.64
N GLU A 328 -10.66 8.01 -17.32
CA GLU A 328 -9.44 7.52 -17.96
C GLU A 328 -9.16 6.05 -17.62
N ALA A 329 -9.41 5.64 -16.36
CA ALA A 329 -9.32 4.24 -15.96
C ALA A 329 -10.37 3.38 -16.69
N GLN A 330 -11.62 3.85 -16.77
CA GLN A 330 -12.69 3.18 -17.52
C GLN A 330 -12.32 2.98 -19.00
N ALA A 331 -11.82 4.02 -19.66
CA ALA A 331 -11.40 3.96 -21.06
C ALA A 331 -10.22 2.98 -21.25
N ARG A 332 -9.23 3.00 -20.35
CA ARG A 332 -8.09 2.09 -20.38
C ARG A 332 -8.51 0.63 -20.21
N VAL A 333 -9.37 0.34 -19.23
CA VAL A 333 -9.87 -1.02 -18.97
C VAL A 333 -10.69 -1.52 -20.15
N THR A 334 -11.62 -0.71 -20.65
CA THR A 334 -12.46 -1.08 -21.81
C THR A 334 -11.62 -1.32 -23.07
N GLY A 335 -10.58 -0.51 -23.29
CA GLY A 335 -9.63 -0.70 -24.39
C GLY A 335 -8.81 -1.98 -24.27
N LEU A 336 -8.39 -2.35 -23.05
CA LEU A 336 -7.71 -3.63 -22.79
C LEU A 336 -8.63 -4.83 -23.05
N ILE A 337 -9.91 -4.74 -22.65
CA ILE A 337 -10.90 -5.79 -22.97
C ILE A 337 -11.05 -5.91 -24.49
N GLY A 338 -11.16 -4.78 -25.21
CA GLY A 338 -11.19 -4.78 -26.68
C GLY A 338 -9.99 -5.51 -27.31
N ARG A 339 -8.77 -5.18 -26.87
CA ARG A 339 -7.55 -5.84 -27.33
C ARG A 339 -7.54 -7.34 -27.06
N GLY A 340 -8.01 -7.79 -25.89
CA GLY A 340 -8.09 -9.21 -25.57
C GLY A 340 -8.93 -10.00 -26.59
N VAL A 341 -10.05 -9.42 -27.06
CA VAL A 341 -10.88 -10.02 -28.11
C VAL A 341 -10.14 -10.03 -29.46
N GLU A 342 -9.47 -8.94 -29.81
CA GLU A 342 -8.70 -8.80 -31.05
C GLU A 342 -7.50 -9.77 -31.12
N GLU A 343 -6.86 -10.04 -29.99
CA GLU A 343 -5.74 -10.99 -29.86
C GLU A 343 -6.20 -12.46 -29.82
N GLY A 344 -7.51 -12.72 -29.81
CA GLY A 344 -8.10 -14.06 -29.95
C GLY A 344 -8.51 -14.74 -28.64
N ALA A 345 -8.47 -14.04 -27.50
CA ALA A 345 -9.04 -14.57 -26.26
C ALA A 345 -10.57 -14.67 -26.35
N LYS A 346 -11.14 -15.70 -25.73
CA LYS A 346 -12.60 -15.89 -25.69
C LYS A 346 -13.19 -15.07 -24.55
N LEU A 347 -13.91 -14.00 -24.85
CA LEU A 347 -14.67 -13.24 -23.85
C LEU A 347 -15.95 -14.00 -23.49
N VAL A 348 -15.95 -14.70 -22.36
CA VAL A 348 -17.05 -15.54 -21.89
C VAL A 348 -18.15 -14.72 -21.24
N VAL A 349 -17.78 -13.72 -20.43
CA VAL A 349 -18.71 -12.73 -19.86
C VAL A 349 -18.23 -11.35 -20.32
N ASP A 350 -19.10 -10.62 -21.01
CA ASP A 350 -18.80 -9.29 -21.56
C ASP A 350 -19.47 -8.17 -20.75
N GLY A 351 -18.71 -7.55 -19.87
CA GLY A 351 -19.15 -6.43 -19.04
C GLY A 351 -19.06 -5.05 -19.69
N ARG A 352 -18.59 -4.92 -20.93
CA ARG A 352 -18.31 -3.61 -21.56
C ARG A 352 -19.55 -2.74 -21.75
N ASN A 353 -20.71 -3.38 -21.94
CA ASN A 353 -21.97 -2.70 -22.24
C ASN A 353 -22.86 -2.51 -21.00
N PHE A 354 -22.34 -2.78 -19.80
CA PHE A 354 -23.09 -2.54 -18.58
C PHE A 354 -23.44 -1.05 -18.44
N LYS A 355 -24.71 -0.78 -18.12
CA LYS A 355 -25.22 0.57 -17.82
C LYS A 355 -26.12 0.49 -16.61
N LEU A 356 -26.04 1.49 -15.74
CA LEU A 356 -26.86 1.60 -14.54
C LEU A 356 -27.80 2.80 -14.68
N GLN A 357 -29.11 2.55 -14.54
CA GLN A 357 -30.13 3.60 -14.68
C GLN A 357 -29.91 4.71 -13.65
N GLY A 358 -29.88 5.97 -14.10
CA GLY A 358 -29.65 7.15 -13.27
C GLY A 358 -28.17 7.42 -12.94
N TYR A 359 -27.26 6.59 -13.45
CA TYR A 359 -25.81 6.72 -13.28
C TYR A 359 -25.08 6.49 -14.62
N GLU A 360 -25.68 6.95 -15.71
CA GLU A 360 -25.19 6.70 -17.08
C GLU A 360 -23.81 7.29 -17.36
N ASP A 361 -23.45 8.37 -16.65
CA ASP A 361 -22.14 9.03 -16.74
C ASP A 361 -21.13 8.50 -15.69
N GLY A 362 -21.55 7.54 -14.86
CA GLY A 362 -20.69 6.84 -13.92
C GLY A 362 -19.63 5.98 -14.59
N TYR A 363 -18.50 5.79 -13.92
CA TYR A 363 -17.35 5.08 -14.47
C TYR A 363 -17.47 3.55 -14.29
N PHE A 364 -18.67 3.02 -14.49
CA PHE A 364 -18.97 1.60 -14.31
C PHE A 364 -18.42 0.75 -15.47
N VAL A 365 -17.92 -0.43 -15.12
CA VAL A 365 -17.55 -1.51 -16.05
C VAL A 365 -18.05 -2.82 -15.44
N GLY A 366 -18.77 -3.62 -16.21
CA GLY A 366 -19.24 -4.92 -15.75
C GLY A 366 -18.10 -5.93 -15.57
N GLY A 367 -18.33 -6.96 -14.76
CA GLY A 367 -17.38 -8.06 -14.63
C GLY A 367 -17.11 -8.74 -15.97
N CYS A 368 -15.84 -8.90 -16.32
CA CYS A 368 -15.42 -9.55 -17.57
C CYS A 368 -14.61 -10.81 -17.26
N LEU A 369 -14.90 -11.88 -18.00
CA LEU A 369 -14.17 -13.15 -17.93
C LEU A 369 -13.62 -13.52 -19.30
N PHE A 370 -12.30 -13.61 -19.43
CA PHE A 370 -11.64 -14.19 -20.59
C PHE A 370 -11.27 -15.65 -20.32
N ASP A 371 -11.47 -16.50 -21.32
CA ASP A 371 -10.96 -17.87 -21.39
C ASP A 371 -10.01 -18.03 -22.59
N ASN A 372 -9.17 -19.06 -22.55
CA ASN A 372 -8.11 -19.31 -23.54
C ASN A 372 -7.13 -18.13 -23.72
N VAL A 373 -6.77 -17.46 -22.62
CA VAL A 373 -5.74 -16.43 -22.63
C VAL A 373 -4.36 -17.09 -22.74
N THR A 374 -3.46 -16.49 -23.52
CA THR A 374 -2.07 -16.93 -23.68
C THR A 374 -1.08 -15.87 -23.16
N ALA A 375 0.15 -16.28 -22.88
CA ALA A 375 1.14 -15.44 -22.21
C ALA A 375 1.67 -14.25 -23.06
N ASP A 376 1.43 -14.27 -24.37
CA ASP A 376 1.81 -13.23 -25.32
C ASP A 376 0.77 -12.10 -25.45
N MET A 377 -0.45 -12.32 -24.96
CA MET A 377 -1.55 -11.34 -25.02
C MET A 377 -1.32 -10.14 -24.08
N ASP A 378 -1.77 -8.96 -24.49
CA ASP A 378 -1.69 -7.73 -23.69
C ASP A 378 -2.51 -7.81 -22.41
N ILE A 379 -3.67 -8.48 -22.45
CA ILE A 379 -4.50 -8.73 -21.26
C ILE A 379 -3.83 -9.66 -20.25
N TYR A 380 -2.81 -10.43 -20.64
CA TYR A 380 -1.98 -11.21 -19.72
C TYR A 380 -0.82 -10.38 -19.19
N LYS A 381 -0.02 -9.76 -20.07
CA LYS A 381 1.20 -9.02 -19.68
C LYS A 381 0.92 -7.76 -18.86
N THR A 382 -0.20 -7.10 -19.12
CA THR A 382 -0.53 -5.78 -18.55
C THR A 382 -1.35 -5.93 -17.27
N GLU A 383 -1.01 -5.17 -16.23
CA GLU A 383 -1.88 -4.95 -15.07
C GLU A 383 -3.13 -4.17 -15.52
N ILE A 384 -4.30 -4.82 -15.57
CA ILE A 384 -5.53 -4.19 -16.08
C ILE A 384 -6.09 -3.20 -15.05
N PHE A 385 -6.05 -3.55 -13.76
CA PHE A 385 -6.59 -2.72 -12.68
C PHE A 385 -8.07 -2.37 -12.89
N GLY A 386 -8.86 -3.41 -13.15
CA GLY A 386 -10.28 -3.35 -13.44
C GLY A 386 -10.92 -4.74 -13.29
N PRO A 387 -12.24 -4.87 -13.43
CA PRO A 387 -12.97 -6.10 -13.09
C PRO A 387 -12.88 -7.13 -14.22
N VAL A 388 -11.64 -7.56 -14.53
CA VAL A 388 -11.32 -8.44 -15.66
C VAL A 388 -10.45 -9.60 -15.19
N LEU A 389 -11.01 -10.81 -15.24
CA LEU A 389 -10.29 -12.04 -14.92
C LEU A 389 -9.90 -12.78 -16.21
N SER A 390 -8.63 -13.17 -16.32
CA SER A 390 -8.10 -13.98 -17.43
C SER A 390 -7.90 -15.42 -16.99
N VAL A 391 -8.40 -16.40 -17.76
CA VAL A 391 -8.14 -17.82 -17.53
C VAL A 391 -7.08 -18.32 -18.52
N VAL A 392 -5.97 -18.80 -17.98
CA VAL A 392 -4.85 -19.40 -18.75
C VAL A 392 -4.80 -20.88 -18.41
N ARG A 393 -5.11 -21.75 -19.38
CA ARG A 393 -5.21 -23.19 -19.18
C ARG A 393 -3.82 -23.83 -19.22
N ALA A 394 -3.37 -24.38 -18.10
CA ALA A 394 -2.08 -25.08 -18.01
C ALA A 394 -2.27 -26.60 -18.13
N LYS A 395 -1.34 -27.30 -18.79
CA LYS A 395 -1.46 -28.75 -18.99
C LYS A 395 -1.04 -29.55 -17.77
N ASN A 396 -0.09 -29.02 -16.99
CA ASN A 396 0.49 -29.67 -15.83
C ASN A 396 0.98 -28.64 -14.80
N TYR A 397 1.40 -29.14 -13.64
CA TYR A 397 1.89 -28.33 -12.53
C TYR A 397 3.08 -27.44 -12.90
N GLU A 398 4.08 -27.97 -13.62
CA GLU A 398 5.28 -27.21 -13.97
C GLU A 398 4.96 -26.06 -14.93
N GLU A 399 4.09 -26.28 -15.92
CA GLU A 399 3.61 -25.22 -16.80
C GLU A 399 2.83 -24.14 -16.01
N ALA A 400 2.01 -24.56 -15.04
CA ALA A 400 1.26 -23.64 -14.19
C ALA A 400 2.16 -22.79 -13.27
N LEU A 401 3.23 -23.38 -12.74
CA LEU A 401 4.25 -22.71 -11.93
C LEU A 401 5.09 -21.74 -12.77
N ASP A 402 5.44 -22.13 -13.99
CA ASP A 402 6.31 -21.36 -14.89
C ASP A 402 5.69 -20.04 -15.35
N LEU A 403 4.36 -19.97 -15.47
CA LEU A 403 3.62 -18.75 -15.82
C LEU A 403 3.90 -17.57 -14.86
N PRO A 404 3.57 -17.63 -13.55
CA PRO A 404 3.91 -16.57 -12.62
C PRO A 404 5.44 -16.43 -12.39
N MET A 405 6.20 -17.51 -12.55
CA MET A 405 7.67 -17.48 -12.44
C MET A 405 8.30 -16.53 -13.49
N LYS A 406 7.82 -16.61 -14.73
CA LYS A 406 8.30 -15.82 -15.88
C LYS A 406 7.68 -14.44 -16.01
N HIS A 407 6.55 -14.18 -15.33
CA HIS A 407 5.90 -12.88 -15.39
C HIS A 407 6.81 -11.77 -14.83
N GLU A 408 6.74 -10.56 -15.40
CA GLU A 408 7.51 -9.39 -14.96
C GLU A 408 7.24 -9.05 -13.48
N TYR A 409 5.96 -9.01 -13.11
CA TYR A 409 5.50 -8.80 -11.74
C TYR A 409 5.66 -10.02 -10.84
N GLY A 410 5.85 -9.76 -9.55
CA GLY A 410 5.96 -10.78 -8.52
C GLY A 410 5.42 -10.32 -7.18
N ASN A 411 4.21 -9.73 -7.18
CA ASN A 411 3.58 -9.21 -5.97
C ASN A 411 3.00 -10.33 -5.09
N GLY A 412 1.87 -10.88 -5.50
CA GLY A 412 1.19 -11.99 -4.83
C GLY A 412 0.91 -13.16 -5.77
N VAL A 413 0.76 -14.36 -5.19
CA VAL A 413 0.40 -15.57 -5.92
C VAL A 413 -0.34 -16.53 -5.00
N ALA A 414 -1.26 -17.33 -5.55
CA ALA A 414 -1.98 -18.34 -4.81
C ALA A 414 -1.91 -19.71 -5.49
N ILE A 415 -1.92 -20.78 -4.70
CA ILE A 415 -2.17 -22.15 -5.16
C ILE A 415 -3.33 -22.74 -4.34
N TYR A 416 -4.30 -23.32 -5.04
CA TYR A 416 -5.40 -24.08 -4.45
C TYR A 416 -5.17 -25.56 -4.73
N THR A 417 -5.04 -26.34 -3.66
CA THR A 417 -4.70 -27.76 -3.68
C THR A 417 -5.01 -28.40 -2.32
N ARG A 418 -5.25 -29.72 -2.30
CA ARG A 418 -5.28 -30.53 -1.07
C ARG A 418 -3.95 -31.23 -0.81
N ASP A 419 -3.08 -31.28 -1.82
CA ASP A 419 -1.79 -31.94 -1.75
C ASP A 419 -0.71 -31.08 -1.08
N GLY A 420 -0.10 -31.63 -0.03
CA GLY A 420 0.93 -30.94 0.75
C GLY A 420 2.27 -30.82 0.02
N ASP A 421 2.60 -31.75 -0.86
CA ASP A 421 3.84 -31.73 -1.65
C ASP A 421 3.79 -30.58 -2.67
N ALA A 422 2.74 -30.52 -3.48
CA ALA A 422 2.49 -29.44 -4.43
C ALA A 422 2.45 -28.07 -3.76
N ALA A 423 1.76 -27.94 -2.61
CA ALA A 423 1.71 -26.68 -1.87
C ALA A 423 3.10 -26.21 -1.41
N ARG A 424 3.89 -27.12 -0.83
CA ARG A 424 5.23 -26.80 -0.32
C ARG A 424 6.21 -26.51 -1.45
N ASP A 425 6.21 -27.34 -2.49
CA ASP A 425 7.11 -27.17 -3.64
C ASP A 425 6.85 -25.82 -4.32
N PHE A 426 5.57 -25.50 -4.56
CA PHE A 426 5.16 -24.24 -5.15
C PHE A 426 5.64 -23.05 -4.33
N ALA A 427 5.32 -23.05 -3.03
CA ALA A 427 5.71 -21.96 -2.13
C ALA A 427 7.23 -21.83 -1.97
N SER A 428 7.98 -22.93 -2.08
CA SER A 428 9.44 -22.91 -1.96
C SER A 428 10.14 -22.39 -3.21
N ARG A 429 9.57 -22.62 -4.40
CA ARG A 429 10.24 -22.34 -5.68
C ARG A 429 9.84 -20.99 -6.27
N ILE A 430 8.58 -20.57 -6.09
CA ILE A 430 8.05 -19.40 -6.76
C ILE A 430 8.81 -18.11 -6.39
N ASN A 431 9.12 -17.29 -7.39
CA ASN A 431 9.90 -16.05 -7.23
C ASN A 431 9.02 -14.82 -6.94
N ILE A 432 8.04 -14.98 -6.03
CA ILE A 432 7.01 -14.00 -5.69
C ILE A 432 7.00 -13.78 -4.17
N GLY A 433 6.86 -12.52 -3.75
CA GLY A 433 7.05 -12.14 -2.35
C GLY A 433 5.95 -12.58 -1.38
N MET A 434 4.72 -12.75 -1.86
CA MET A 434 3.56 -13.11 -1.02
C MET A 434 2.81 -14.31 -1.61
N ILE A 435 2.70 -15.39 -0.84
CA ILE A 435 2.25 -16.69 -1.33
C ILE A 435 1.06 -17.16 -0.48
N GLY A 436 -0.04 -17.51 -1.15
CA GLY A 436 -1.23 -18.07 -0.54
C GLY A 436 -1.38 -19.55 -0.87
N ILE A 437 -1.61 -20.39 0.14
CA ILE A 437 -2.04 -21.78 -0.03
C ILE A 437 -3.50 -21.84 0.39
N ASN A 438 -4.40 -22.05 -0.57
CA ASN A 438 -5.86 -21.96 -0.40
C ASN A 438 -6.34 -20.59 0.12
N VAL A 439 -5.54 -19.53 -0.09
CA VAL A 439 -5.83 -18.14 0.28
C VAL A 439 -5.61 -17.28 -0.96
N PRO A 440 -6.61 -16.52 -1.45
CA PRO A 440 -6.52 -15.88 -2.75
C PRO A 440 -5.80 -14.53 -2.70
N ILE A 441 -5.87 -13.85 -1.55
CA ILE A 441 -5.26 -12.54 -1.31
C ILE A 441 -4.34 -12.71 -0.10
N PRO A 442 -3.09 -13.20 -0.28
CA PRO A 442 -2.17 -13.48 0.81
C PRO A 442 -1.48 -12.20 1.32
N VAL A 443 -2.26 -11.15 1.61
CA VAL A 443 -1.74 -9.92 2.22
C VAL A 443 -1.27 -10.23 3.64
N PRO A 444 0.01 -10.02 3.97
CA PRO A 444 0.52 -10.22 5.32
C PRO A 444 -0.17 -9.28 6.32
N LEU A 445 -0.42 -9.75 7.53
CA LEU A 445 -0.95 -8.92 8.62
C LEU A 445 0.12 -7.92 9.11
N ALA A 446 -0.32 -6.85 9.78
CA ALA A 446 0.50 -5.71 10.19
C ALA A 446 1.82 -6.04 10.93
N TYR A 447 1.86 -7.14 11.67
CA TYR A 447 3.04 -7.60 12.41
C TYR A 447 4.03 -8.45 11.58
N HIS A 448 3.60 -8.92 10.39
CA HIS A 448 4.48 -9.37 9.31
C HIS A 448 4.79 -8.18 8.38
N SER A 449 5.28 -8.41 7.16
CA SER A 449 5.65 -7.33 6.25
C SER A 449 5.17 -7.58 4.83
N PHE A 450 4.61 -6.57 4.17
CA PHE A 450 4.15 -6.59 2.80
C PHE A 450 5.26 -6.20 1.82
N GLY A 451 5.49 -7.01 0.80
CA GLY A 451 6.39 -6.64 -0.30
C GLY A 451 6.45 -7.70 -1.39
N GLY A 452 6.22 -7.26 -2.63
CA GLY A 452 6.46 -8.07 -3.82
C GLY A 452 7.94 -8.24 -4.13
N TRP A 453 8.25 -9.09 -5.10
CA TRP A 453 9.57 -9.26 -5.70
C TRP A 453 9.55 -8.80 -7.17
N LYS A 454 10.69 -8.94 -7.86
CA LYS A 454 10.84 -8.59 -9.29
C LYS A 454 10.45 -7.12 -9.53
N ALA A 455 9.61 -6.83 -10.53
CA ALA A 455 9.20 -5.46 -10.84
C ALA A 455 8.14 -4.89 -9.87
N SER A 456 7.70 -5.66 -8.87
CA SER A 456 6.67 -5.24 -7.90
C SER A 456 7.26 -4.56 -6.66
N SER A 457 8.58 -4.50 -6.50
CA SER A 457 9.22 -3.70 -5.45
C SER A 457 10.65 -3.27 -5.81
N PHE A 458 11.12 -2.23 -5.14
CA PHE A 458 12.47 -1.70 -5.24
C PHE A 458 12.93 -1.25 -3.84
N GLY A 459 14.08 -1.75 -3.41
CA GLY A 459 14.60 -1.59 -2.05
C GLY A 459 14.81 -2.94 -1.37
N ASP A 460 15.23 -2.90 -0.11
CA ASP A 460 15.62 -4.07 0.69
C ASP A 460 14.79 -4.25 1.98
N LEU A 461 13.78 -3.38 2.19
CA LEU A 461 12.90 -3.38 3.36
C LEU A 461 11.44 -3.22 2.92
N ASN A 462 10.57 -4.01 3.54
CA ASN A 462 9.15 -4.12 3.22
C ASN A 462 8.24 -3.12 3.96
N GLN A 463 6.97 -3.05 3.55
CA GLN A 463 5.93 -2.30 4.27
C GLN A 463 5.45 -3.02 5.53
N HIS A 464 5.15 -2.19 6.53
CA HIS A 464 4.89 -2.50 7.94
C HIS A 464 5.81 -3.59 8.55
N GLY A 465 5.42 -4.14 9.69
CA GLY A 465 6.23 -5.09 10.45
C GLY A 465 7.57 -4.54 10.91
N SER A 466 8.47 -5.45 11.28
CA SER A 466 9.82 -5.10 11.76
C SER A 466 10.68 -4.38 10.72
N ASP A 467 10.43 -4.62 9.43
CA ASP A 467 11.16 -3.97 8.35
C ASP A 467 10.87 -2.48 8.27
N SER A 468 9.61 -2.06 8.46
CA SER A 468 9.28 -0.64 8.55
C SER A 468 10.03 0.07 9.68
N ILE A 469 10.25 -0.60 10.81
CA ILE A 469 11.00 -0.04 11.96
C ILE A 469 12.47 0.13 11.59
N LYS A 470 13.06 -0.83 10.84
CA LYS A 470 14.42 -0.70 10.30
C LYS A 470 14.49 0.44 9.28
N PHE A 471 13.49 0.55 8.39
CA PHE A 471 13.45 1.56 7.34
C PHE A 471 13.38 2.97 7.93
N TRP A 472 12.60 3.16 9.00
CA TRP A 472 12.39 4.46 9.65
C TRP A 472 13.38 4.80 10.77
N THR A 473 14.43 3.99 10.96
CA THR A 473 15.50 4.28 11.93
C THR A 473 16.89 4.15 11.32
N LYS A 474 17.86 4.81 11.96
CA LYS A 474 19.29 4.64 11.70
C LYS A 474 19.95 4.03 12.94
N THR A 475 20.79 3.04 12.69
CA THR A 475 21.55 2.34 13.74
C THR A 475 22.77 3.16 14.11
N LYS A 476 22.97 3.36 15.41
CA LYS A 476 24.20 3.89 15.99
C LYS A 476 24.77 2.84 16.93
N THR A 477 26.06 2.52 16.78
CA THR A 477 26.78 1.60 17.66
C THR A 477 27.77 2.38 18.51
N VAL A 478 27.78 2.12 19.81
CA VAL A 478 28.69 2.72 20.79
C VAL A 478 29.60 1.63 21.34
N THR A 479 30.90 1.88 21.30
CA THR A 479 31.91 1.08 21.99
C THR A 479 32.40 1.88 23.17
N ALA A 480 32.13 1.39 24.38
CA ALA A 480 32.39 2.12 25.61
C ALA A 480 33.44 1.42 26.45
N ARG A 481 34.42 2.21 26.90
CA ARG A 481 35.36 1.83 27.96
C ARG A 481 35.65 3.06 28.79
N TRP A 482 36.04 2.84 30.03
CA TRP A 482 36.43 3.90 30.94
C TRP A 482 37.86 3.62 31.42
N PRO A 483 38.79 4.59 31.36
CA PRO A 483 40.06 4.45 32.08
C PRO A 483 39.76 4.32 33.58
N SER A 484 40.72 3.79 34.34
CA SER A 484 40.55 3.78 35.79
C SER A 484 40.53 5.19 36.35
N GLY A 485 39.85 5.37 37.48
CA GLY A 485 39.64 6.67 38.11
C GLY A 485 39.35 6.48 39.59
N ILE A 486 38.46 7.30 40.16
CA ILE A 486 38.18 7.37 41.61
C ILE A 486 37.88 6.04 42.31
N LYS A 487 37.49 4.98 41.58
CA LYS A 487 37.29 3.64 42.14
C LYS A 487 38.58 3.01 42.68
N ASP A 488 39.74 3.44 42.20
CA ASP A 488 41.06 2.96 42.64
C ASP A 488 41.67 3.84 43.76
N GLY A 489 40.89 4.79 44.29
CA GLY A 489 41.30 5.73 45.33
C GLY A 489 41.65 7.12 44.80
N ALA A 490 42.07 8.01 45.70
CA ALA A 490 42.53 9.35 45.32
C ALA A 490 43.89 9.26 44.61
N GLU A 491 43.94 9.66 43.33
CA GLU A 491 45.21 9.93 42.65
C GLU A 491 45.79 11.25 43.19
N PHE A 492 46.77 11.15 44.08
CA PHE A 492 47.51 12.31 44.61
C PHE A 492 48.59 12.84 43.64
N VAL A 493 48.71 12.23 42.45
CA VAL A 493 49.70 12.59 41.43
C VAL A 493 48.98 13.36 40.32
N MET A 494 49.49 14.55 40.01
CA MET A 494 48.92 15.45 38.99
C MET A 494 48.89 14.75 37.61
N PRO A 495 47.73 14.72 36.92
CA PRO A 495 47.63 14.05 35.63
C PRO A 495 48.53 14.75 34.61
N THR A 496 49.51 14.03 34.10
CA THR A 496 50.30 14.44 32.93
C THR A 496 49.90 13.56 31.76
N MET A 497 49.76 14.15 30.56
CA MET A 497 49.39 13.41 29.35
C MET A 497 50.41 12.30 29.11
N LYS A 498 49.94 11.04 29.06
CA LYS A 498 50.68 9.89 28.56
C LYS A 498 50.19 9.52 27.17
#